data_AF-A0A7W0PE54-F1
#
_entry.id   AF-A0A7W0PE54-F1
#
_cell.length_a   1.000
_cell.length_b   1.000
_cell.length_c   1.000
_cell.angle_alpha   90.00
_cell.angle_beta   90.00
_cell.angle_gamma   90.00
#
_symmetry.space_group_name_H-M   'P 1'
#
loop_
_entity.id
_entity.type
_entity.pdbx_description
1 polymer ?
#
loop_
_entity_poly.entity_id
_entity_poly.type
_entity_poly.pdbx_seq_one_letter_code
_entity_poly.pdbx_strand_id
1 'polypeptide(L)' 'RIEGVVVNPNAAYTVVANSFLTAGGDGFVAFTTGSTPVTGSHTGELSALAGFLLLSGACVVGRRRRRGVMLTD' A
#
# COMPACT_ATOMS: atom_id res chain seq x y z
N ARG A 1 12.27 2.91 -3.49
CA ARG A 1 12.57 4.15 -2.74
C ARG A 1 11.30 4.56 -2.02
N ILE A 2 11.41 5.07 -0.79
CA ILE A 2 10.29 5.65 -0.03
C ILE A 2 10.65 7.14 0.13
N GLU A 3 9.77 8.04 -0.34
CA GLU A 3 10.03 9.49 -0.38
C GLU A 3 11.38 9.88 -1.03
N GLY A 4 11.73 9.20 -2.13
CA GLY A 4 13.00 9.45 -2.85
C GLY A 4 14.25 8.82 -2.21
N VAL A 5 14.15 8.26 -0.99
CA VAL A 5 15.26 7.60 -0.29
C VAL A 5 15.29 6.11 -0.61
N VAL A 6 16.49 5.53 -0.80
CA VAL A 6 16.66 4.08 -1.02
C VAL A 6 16.17 3.31 0.20
N VAL A 7 15.48 2.19 -0.02
CA VAL A 7 14.98 1.36 1.08
C VAL A 7 16.18 0.75 1.80
N ASN A 8 16.25 0.94 3.12
CA ASN A 8 17.25 0.30 3.96
C ASN A 8 16.71 -1.07 4.37
N PRO A 9 17.34 -2.19 3.95
CA PRO A 9 16.86 -3.53 4.28
C PRO A 9 16.90 -3.85 5.77
N ASN A 10 17.67 -3.10 6.56
CA ASN A 10 17.82 -3.30 8.00
C ASN A 10 16.90 -2.40 8.84
N ALA A 11 16.07 -1.55 8.21
CA ALA A 11 15.13 -0.69 8.90
C ALA A 11 13.73 -1.34 9.00
N ALA A 12 12.96 -0.96 10.02
CA ALA A 12 11.55 -1.32 10.14
C ALA A 12 10.67 -0.27 9.46
N TYR A 13 9.62 -0.72 8.77
CA TYR A 13 8.66 0.14 8.09
C TYR A 13 7.23 -0.27 8.43
N THR A 14 6.36 0.72 8.60
CA THR A 14 4.91 0.49 8.69
C THR A 14 4.32 0.51 7.29
N VAL A 15 3.53 -0.52 6.96
CA VAL A 15 2.84 -0.65 5.69
C VAL A 15 1.36 -0.89 5.94
N VAL A 16 0.51 -0.42 5.03
CA VAL A 16 -0.94 -0.65 5.06
C VAL A 16 -1.28 -1.70 4.00
N ALA A 17 -1.97 -2.76 4.40
CA ALA A 17 -2.44 -3.83 3.53
C ALA A 17 -3.83 -4.29 3.98
N ASN A 18 -4.56 -4.97 3.09
CA ASN A 18 -5.81 -5.60 3.46
C ASN A 18 -5.60 -6.94 4.17
N SER A 19 -6.68 -7.45 4.78
CA SER A 19 -6.66 -8.70 5.55
C SER A 19 -6.21 -9.90 4.72
N PHE A 20 -6.63 -9.99 3.45
CA PHE A 20 -6.24 -11.06 2.54
C PHE A 20 -4.73 -11.15 2.35
N LEU A 21 -4.06 -10.02 2.07
CA LEU A 21 -2.61 -9.97 1.90
C LEU A 21 -1.89 -10.20 3.23
N THR A 22 -2.37 -9.64 4.33
CA THR A 22 -1.76 -9.88 5.65
C THR A 22 -1.86 -11.34 6.10
N ALA A 23 -2.82 -12.09 5.57
CA ALA A 23 -2.96 -13.53 5.79
C ALA A 23 -2.08 -14.38 4.83
N GLY A 24 -1.31 -13.77 3.94
CA GLY A 24 -0.46 -14.47 2.98
C GLY A 24 -1.16 -14.85 1.66
N GLY A 25 -2.30 -14.23 1.35
CA GLY A 25 -2.98 -14.39 0.07
C GLY A 25 -2.05 -14.14 -1.13
N ASP A 26 -2.33 -14.77 -2.28
CA ASP A 26 -1.52 -14.72 -3.51
C ASP A 26 -0.02 -15.03 -3.32
N GLY A 27 0.34 -15.75 -2.25
CA GLY A 27 1.73 -16.09 -1.95
C GLY A 27 2.52 -14.96 -1.29
N PHE A 28 1.87 -13.87 -0.86
CA PHE A 28 2.51 -12.77 -0.12
C PHE A 28 2.80 -13.13 1.35
N VAL A 29 3.47 -14.27 1.57
CA VAL A 29 3.77 -14.82 2.90
C VAL A 29 4.65 -13.91 3.75
N ALA A 30 5.38 -12.98 3.15
CA ALA A 30 6.20 -12.02 3.90
C ALA A 30 5.37 -11.11 4.82
N PHE A 31 4.07 -10.90 4.54
CA PHE A 31 3.23 -10.11 5.44
C PHE A 31 2.83 -10.85 6.73
N THR A 32 2.92 -12.18 6.76
CA THR A 32 2.55 -12.97 7.96
C THR A 32 3.60 -12.85 9.06
N THR A 33 4.80 -12.35 8.73
CA THR A 33 5.90 -12.13 9.69
C THR A 33 5.93 -10.71 10.24
N GLY A 34 5.04 -9.83 9.78
CA GLY A 34 4.90 -8.48 10.31
C GLY A 34 4.55 -8.49 11.80
N SER A 35 5.26 -7.68 12.58
CA SER A 35 4.98 -7.50 14.01
C SER A 35 4.25 -6.18 14.25
N THR A 36 3.56 -6.05 15.38
CA THR A 36 2.81 -4.84 15.79
C THR A 36 1.73 -4.37 14.81
N PRO A 37 0.65 -5.17 14.60
CA PRO A 37 -0.44 -4.75 13.74
C PRO A 37 -1.09 -3.47 14.29
N VAL A 38 -1.07 -2.40 13.48
CA VAL A 38 -1.83 -1.18 13.74
C VAL A 38 -3.12 -1.27 12.93
N THR A 39 -4.24 -1.45 13.62
CA THR A 39 -5.56 -1.42 13.00
C THR A 39 -6.16 -0.02 13.09
N GLY A 40 -6.64 0.49 11.96
CA GLY A 40 -7.35 1.76 11.93
C GLY A 40 -8.77 1.66 12.49
N SER A 41 -9.43 2.81 12.64
CA SER A 41 -10.84 2.91 13.05
C SER A 41 -11.84 2.39 12.01
N HIS A 42 -11.38 2.13 10.78
CA HIS A 42 -12.21 1.59 9.70
C HIS A 42 -12.06 0.06 9.64
N THR A 43 -13.21 -0.64 9.64
CA THR A 43 -13.29 -2.11 9.70
C THR A 43 -13.11 -2.82 8.36
N GLY A 44 -12.83 -2.07 7.29
CA GLY A 44 -12.64 -2.61 5.94
C GLY A 44 -12.27 -1.54 4.92
N GLU A 45 -11.81 -1.98 3.76
CA GLU A 45 -11.26 -1.14 2.69
C GLU A 45 -12.31 -0.17 2.13
N LEU A 46 -13.56 -0.63 2.03
CA LEU A 46 -14.66 0.20 1.57
C LEU A 46 -14.96 1.35 2.56
N SER A 47 -14.94 1.06 3.86
CA SER A 47 -15.14 2.08 4.91
C SER A 47 -13.98 3.08 4.94
N ALA A 48 -12.74 2.59 4.76
CA ALA A 48 -11.56 3.45 4.66
C ALA A 48 -11.62 4.38 3.45
N LEU A 49 -12.03 3.87 2.28
CA LEU A 49 -12.22 4.68 1.07
C LEU A 49 -13.33 5.71 1.25
N ALA A 50 -14.48 5.30 1.80
CA ALA A 50 -15.59 6.22 2.09
C ALA A 50 -15.14 7.34 3.04
N GLY A 51 -14.42 7.00 4.10
CA GLY A 51 -13.83 7.98 5.03
C GLY A 51 -12.88 8.95 4.33
N PHE A 52 -11.99 8.43 3.48
CA PHE A 52 -11.07 9.27 2.70
C PHE A 52 -11.81 10.27 1.80
N LEU A 53 -12.84 9.82 1.07
CA LEU A 53 -13.62 10.67 0.17
C LEU A 53 -14.41 11.75 0.93
N LEU A 54 -14.96 11.40 2.10
CA LEU A 54 -15.66 12.35 2.97
C LEU A 54 -14.72 13.41 3.55
N LEU A 55 -13.51 13.02 3.97
CA LEU A 55 -12.53 13.96 4.54
C LEU A 55 -11.83 14.83 3.48
N SER A 56 -11.53 14.26 2.32
CA SER A 56 -10.60 14.89 1.38
C SER A 56 -11.29 15.69 0.28
N GLY A 57 -12.60 15.47 0.06
CA GLY A 57 -13.43 16.21 -0.90
C GLY A 57 -13.02 16.11 -2.38
N ALA A 58 -11.92 15.43 -2.70
CA ALA A 58 -11.35 15.43 -4.04
C ALA A 58 -10.71 14.08 -4.41
N CYS A 59 -11.01 13.62 -5.62
CA CYS A 59 -10.20 12.64 -6.31
C CYS A 59 -9.05 13.36 -7.03
N VAL A 60 -7.83 13.24 -6.54
CA VAL A 60 -6.65 13.71 -7.28
C VAL A 60 -6.33 12.68 -8.35
N VAL A 61 -6.84 12.89 -9.58
CA VAL A 61 -6.45 12.07 -10.73
C VAL A 61 -5.04 12.48 -11.15
N GLY A 62 -4.04 11.80 -10.59
CA GLY A 62 -2.64 11.96 -11.01
C GLY A 62 -2.43 11.49 -12.46
N ARG A 63 -1.80 12.32 -13.30
CA ARG A 63 -1.32 11.90 -14.63
C ARG A 63 -0.28 10.79 -14.47
N ARG A 64 -0.71 9.53 -14.57
CA ARG A 64 0.18 8.36 -14.61
C ARG A 64 1.01 8.41 -15.90
N ARG A 65 2.24 8.93 -15.86
CA ARG A 65 3.18 8.74 -16.98
C ARG A 65 3.67 7.30 -16.95
N ARG A 66 3.02 6.42 -17.73
CA ARG A 66 3.61 5.12 -18.08
C ARG A 66 4.83 5.40 -18.96
N ARG A 67 6.05 5.32 -18.42
CA ARG A 67 7.23 5.07 -19.26
C ARG A 67 7.19 3.57 -19.59
N GLY A 68 6.62 3.22 -20.73
CA GLY A 68 6.84 1.91 -21.32
C GLY A 68 8.30 1.83 -21.77
N VAL A 69 9.04 0.84 -21.28
CA VAL A 69 10.28 0.41 -21.92
C VAL A 69 9.84 -0.45 -23.11
N MET A 70 10.12 0.02 -24.32
CA MET A 70 10.06 -0.81 -25.51
C MET A 70 11.27 -1.76 -25.46
N LEU A 71 11.01 -3.04 -25.26
CA LEU A 71 12.01 -4.08 -25.51
C LEU A 71 12.04 -4.28 -27.03
N THR A 72 13.16 -3.96 -27.65
CA THR A 72 13.48 -4.39 -29.02
C THR A 72 14.43 -5.56 -28.92
N ASP A 73 14.13 -6.63 -29.66
CA ASP A 73 15.06 -7.73 -29.94
C ASP A 73 16.31 -7.23 -30.68
#